data_AF-A0A6L7X1E2-F1
#
_entry.id   AF-A0A6L7X1E2-F1
#
_cell.length_a   1.000
_cell.length_b   1.000
_cell.length_c   1.000
_cell.angle_alpha   90.00
_cell.angle_beta   90.00
_cell.angle_gamma   90.00
#
_symmetry.space_group_name_H-M   'P 1'
#
loop_
_entity.id
_entity.type
_entity.pdbx_description
1 polymer ?
#
loop_
_entity_poly.entity_id
_entity_poly.type
_entity_poly.pdbx_seq_one_letter_code
_entity_poly.pdbx_strand_id
1 'polypeptide(L)'
;MAGWRDALPSNGLLAVVKRDCPTCVLVAPVLAELAAEGTVAVTQDDPAFPEGADPRHDGDLELSYRLDIETVPTLIRFSGGREAGRAIGWNKAEWRALTGRAELGESLPENRPGCGSLSVEFGMPERLAVRFGDIPLKARRITVEDHDDPMEAAFNRGWTDGLPIVPPTDLRVARMLAGTTRAADEIVGEIPPNLIPCTVEKAAINAVMAGCRPEYFPTVLAAVEAALMPGFSMHGLLCTTHFAGPVIIVNGPVARRIGMNWGLNALGQGNRANATIGRAFQLIVRNVGGGRPGEIDRAALGNPGKYTFCFAEDETDPDWTPLSVARGIPPGRSAVTLFHGEGVSGFVDQKSRTAEELTTSLAHYLWHVNHPKLCEFGGALLVLSPEHYLIYKSEGWGREEIHNALWTALKRPGRDVVRGAGGLAEGLEPGREDEIIDKFREPTFLITRAGGPAGLFSAVIGGWTGMRMTGEVDPVTKEIGP
;
A
#
# COMPACT_ATOMS: atom_id res chain seq x y z
N MET A 1 21.46 32.00 -13.24
CA MET A 1 20.11 32.14 -13.81
C MET A 1 19.31 32.96 -12.83
N ALA A 2 18.62 33.99 -13.31
CA ALA A 2 17.67 34.73 -12.48
C ALA A 2 16.62 33.75 -11.95
N GLY A 3 16.29 33.78 -10.65
CA GLY A 3 15.30 32.87 -10.08
C GLY A 3 13.90 33.22 -10.56
N TRP A 4 12.93 32.30 -10.47
CA TRP A 4 11.52 32.57 -10.85
C TRP A 4 10.94 33.83 -10.20
N ARG A 5 11.44 34.24 -9.03
CA ARG A 5 11.07 35.47 -8.34
C ARG A 5 11.51 36.75 -9.08
N ASP A 6 12.62 36.70 -9.80
CA ASP A 6 13.10 37.83 -10.61
C ASP A 6 12.17 38.07 -11.81
N ALA A 7 11.37 37.07 -12.17
CA ALA A 7 10.36 37.19 -13.19
C ALA A 7 9.06 37.87 -12.71
N LEU A 8 8.88 38.05 -11.39
CA LEU A 8 7.67 38.66 -10.83
C LEU A 8 7.77 40.19 -10.76
N PRO A 9 6.76 40.93 -11.26
CA PRO A 9 6.71 42.37 -11.04
C PRO A 9 6.37 42.70 -9.59
N SER A 10 7.11 43.63 -8.97
CA SER A 10 6.74 44.17 -7.63
C SER A 10 5.39 44.89 -7.66
N ASN A 11 5.12 45.62 -8.73
CA ASN A 11 3.81 46.19 -9.05
C ASN A 11 3.60 46.05 -10.55
N GLY A 12 2.40 45.68 -11.00
CA GLY A 12 2.09 45.56 -12.42
C GLY A 12 1.30 44.30 -12.72
N LEU A 13 1.34 43.88 -13.99
CA LEU A 13 0.64 42.71 -14.48
C LEU A 13 1.64 41.66 -14.96
N LEU A 14 1.27 40.40 -14.81
CA LEU A 14 1.96 39.26 -15.36
C LEU A 14 0.95 38.38 -16.08
N ALA A 15 1.25 37.99 -17.32
CA ALA A 15 0.40 37.11 -18.11
C ALA A 15 1.15 35.81 -18.40
N VAL A 16 0.58 34.67 -17.98
CA VAL A 16 1.12 33.33 -18.29
C VAL A 16 0.33 32.74 -19.45
N VAL A 17 1.02 32.33 -20.50
CA VAL A 17 0.43 31.84 -21.75
C VAL A 17 1.16 30.62 -22.32
N LYS A 18 0.55 30.00 -23.32
CA LYS A 18 1.21 29.00 -24.17
C LYS A 18 0.69 29.12 -25.61
N ARG A 19 1.54 28.93 -26.60
CA ARG A 19 1.21 29.04 -28.02
C ARG A 19 0.22 27.99 -28.48
N ASP A 20 0.27 26.78 -27.91
CA ASP A 20 -0.67 25.70 -28.23
C ASP A 20 -2.12 25.99 -27.78
N CYS A 21 -2.36 27.02 -26.96
CA CYS A 21 -3.70 27.42 -26.53
C CYS A 21 -4.37 28.36 -27.56
N PRO A 22 -5.51 27.99 -28.17
CA PRO A 22 -6.22 28.86 -29.12
C PRO A 22 -6.67 30.19 -28.50
N THR A 23 -7.01 30.19 -27.21
CA THR A 23 -7.40 31.41 -26.49
C THR A 23 -6.20 32.32 -26.27
N CYS A 24 -5.01 31.78 -25.98
CA CYS A 24 -3.77 32.57 -25.92
C CYS A 24 -3.47 33.23 -27.28
N VAL A 25 -3.59 32.47 -28.39
CA VAL A 25 -3.40 32.99 -29.75
C VAL A 25 -4.40 34.11 -30.06
N LEU A 26 -5.66 33.94 -29.66
CA LEU A 26 -6.70 34.96 -29.83
C LEU A 26 -6.37 36.28 -29.11
N VAL A 27 -5.82 36.21 -27.90
CA VAL A 27 -5.51 37.40 -27.10
C VAL A 27 -4.08 37.93 -27.32
N ALA A 28 -3.29 37.32 -28.20
CA ALA A 28 -1.91 37.73 -28.47
C ALA A 28 -1.75 39.23 -28.81
N PRO A 29 -2.63 39.86 -29.63
CA PRO A 29 -2.53 41.31 -29.88
C PRO A 29 -2.74 42.15 -28.62
N VAL A 30 -3.67 41.74 -27.75
CA VAL A 30 -3.93 42.41 -26.47
C VAL A 30 -2.73 42.25 -25.52
N LEU A 31 -2.09 41.09 -25.54
CA LEU A 31 -0.88 40.86 -24.75
C LEU A 31 0.29 41.72 -25.21
N ALA A 32 0.48 41.90 -26.52
CA ALA A 32 1.49 42.81 -27.06
C ALA A 32 1.23 44.28 -26.66
N GLU A 33 -0.04 44.72 -26.69
CA GLU A 33 -0.45 46.05 -26.24
C GLU A 33 -0.16 46.26 -24.74
N LEU A 34 -0.50 45.28 -23.91
CA LEU A 34 -0.24 45.31 -22.47
C LEU A 34 1.26 45.22 -22.13
N ALA A 35 2.03 44.47 -22.92
CA ALA A 35 3.47 44.33 -22.74
C ALA A 35 4.23 45.63 -23.04
N ALA A 36 3.79 46.38 -24.05
CA ALA A 36 4.32 47.73 -24.35
C ALA A 36 4.16 48.71 -23.17
N GLU A 37 3.25 48.41 -22.23
CA GLU A 37 2.98 49.21 -21.04
C GLU A 37 3.57 48.60 -19.76
N GLY A 38 4.43 47.59 -19.91
CA GLY A 38 5.17 46.99 -18.80
C GLY A 38 4.51 45.75 -18.18
N THR A 39 3.50 45.15 -18.82
CA THR A 39 3.03 43.81 -18.45
C THR A 39 4.10 42.78 -18.77
N VAL A 40 4.42 41.91 -17.81
CA VAL A 40 5.37 40.81 -18.02
C VAL A 40 4.64 39.65 -18.70
N ALA A 41 4.98 39.33 -19.94
CA ALA A 41 4.52 38.11 -20.59
C ALA A 41 5.44 36.94 -20.25
N VAL A 42 4.86 35.78 -19.92
CA VAL A 42 5.56 34.53 -19.64
C VAL A 42 4.93 33.42 -20.48
N THR A 43 5.75 32.65 -21.19
CA THR A 43 5.32 31.57 -22.09
C THR A 43 5.86 30.22 -21.66
N GLN A 44 5.03 29.18 -21.71
CA GLN A 44 5.36 27.83 -21.25
C GLN A 44 5.99 26.93 -22.32
N ASP A 45 5.74 27.21 -23.61
CA ASP A 45 6.11 26.34 -24.72
C ASP A 45 7.03 27.00 -25.75
N ASP A 46 6.53 27.99 -26.50
CA ASP A 46 7.28 28.67 -27.56
C ASP A 46 7.92 29.94 -26.98
N PRO A 47 9.27 30.03 -26.90
CA PRO A 47 9.97 31.19 -26.36
C PRO A 47 9.72 32.50 -27.12
N ALA A 48 9.19 32.45 -28.35
CA ALA A 48 8.92 33.63 -29.16
C ALA A 48 7.46 34.14 -29.04
N PHE A 49 6.58 33.40 -28.36
CA PHE A 49 5.17 33.72 -28.25
C PHE A 49 4.82 34.40 -26.90
N PRO A 50 3.97 35.45 -26.87
CA PRO A 50 3.31 36.09 -28.00
C PRO A 50 4.22 37.09 -28.72
N GLU A 51 4.09 37.18 -30.04
CA GLU A 51 4.90 38.09 -30.85
C GLU A 51 4.69 39.54 -30.41
N GLY A 52 5.80 40.30 -30.27
CA GLY A 52 5.75 41.71 -29.87
C GLY A 52 5.64 41.97 -28.37
N ALA A 53 5.65 40.92 -27.52
CA ALA A 53 5.57 41.06 -26.07
C ALA A 53 6.89 40.78 -25.31
N ASP A 54 7.99 40.47 -26.02
CA ASP A 54 9.29 40.05 -25.45
C ASP A 54 9.14 39.06 -24.26
N PRO A 55 8.49 37.91 -24.48
CA PRO A 55 8.07 37.01 -23.42
C PRO A 55 9.26 36.33 -22.73
N ARG A 56 9.11 36.11 -21.43
CA ARG A 56 10.02 35.25 -20.67
C ARG A 56 9.62 33.79 -20.86
N HIS A 57 10.58 32.94 -21.17
CA HIS A 57 10.32 31.51 -21.34
C HIS A 57 10.41 30.76 -20.01
N ASP A 58 9.27 30.21 -19.57
CA ASP A 58 9.13 29.35 -18.39
C ASP A 58 9.24 27.87 -18.77
N GLY A 59 10.32 27.52 -19.49
CA GLY A 59 10.49 26.17 -20.07
C GLY A 59 10.74 25.06 -19.04
N ASP A 60 11.10 25.41 -17.79
CA ASP A 60 11.15 24.46 -16.69
C ASP A 60 9.87 24.41 -15.85
N LEU A 61 8.91 25.30 -16.15
CA LEU A 61 7.62 25.47 -15.49
C LEU A 61 7.71 25.88 -14.02
N GLU A 62 8.86 26.40 -13.54
CA GLU A 62 9.00 26.81 -12.14
C GLU A 62 8.04 27.94 -11.79
N LEU A 63 7.93 28.95 -12.64
CA LEU A 63 7.06 30.09 -12.35
C LEU A 63 5.59 29.66 -12.37
N SER A 64 5.19 28.91 -13.41
CA SER A 64 3.81 28.41 -13.53
C SER A 64 3.42 27.51 -12.37
N TYR A 65 4.34 26.69 -11.87
CA TYR A 65 4.13 25.85 -10.70
C TYR A 65 4.00 26.67 -9.41
N ARG A 66 4.94 27.60 -9.17
CA ARG A 66 4.97 28.40 -7.93
C ARG A 66 3.80 29.39 -7.81
N LEU A 67 3.21 29.81 -8.94
CA LEU A 67 2.03 30.68 -8.98
C LEU A 67 0.70 29.92 -9.03
N ASP A 68 0.73 28.58 -9.03
CA ASP A 68 -0.45 27.72 -9.11
C ASP A 68 -1.30 28.02 -10.37
N ILE A 69 -0.63 28.03 -11.53
CA ILE A 69 -1.28 28.26 -12.82
C ILE A 69 -1.91 26.96 -13.32
N GLU A 70 -3.22 26.83 -13.15
CA GLU A 70 -3.97 25.67 -13.67
C GLU A 70 -4.36 25.82 -15.14
N THR A 71 -4.59 27.06 -15.58
CA THR A 71 -5.16 27.38 -16.91
C THR A 71 -4.41 28.54 -17.54
N VAL A 72 -4.30 28.54 -18.87
CA VAL A 72 -3.74 29.62 -19.68
C VAL A 72 -4.73 30.07 -20.76
N PRO A 73 -4.82 31.38 -21.09
CA PRO A 73 -4.07 32.46 -20.48
C PRO A 73 -4.53 32.75 -19.05
N THR A 74 -3.61 33.12 -18.16
CA THR A 74 -3.93 33.65 -16.83
C THR A 74 -3.25 35.00 -16.68
N LEU A 75 -4.02 36.03 -16.33
CA LEU A 75 -3.54 37.38 -16.08
C LEU A 75 -3.57 37.64 -14.57
N ILE A 76 -2.44 38.05 -14.00
CA ILE A 76 -2.27 38.28 -12.56
C ILE A 76 -1.82 39.71 -12.32
N ARG A 77 -2.48 40.42 -11.41
CA ARG A 77 -2.05 41.73 -10.92
C ARG A 77 -1.24 41.56 -9.64
N PHE A 78 -0.08 42.21 -9.60
CA PHE A 78 0.76 42.31 -8.42
C PHE A 78 0.72 43.72 -7.83
N SER A 79 0.67 43.79 -6.51
CA SER A 79 0.80 45.01 -5.71
C SER A 79 1.68 44.74 -4.49
N GLY A 80 2.78 45.47 -4.34
CA GLY A 80 3.75 45.26 -3.27
C GLY A 80 4.36 43.85 -3.25
N GLY A 81 4.55 43.23 -4.42
CA GLY A 81 5.10 41.89 -4.59
C GLY A 81 4.12 40.77 -4.22
N ARG A 82 2.85 41.08 -3.99
CA ARG A 82 1.78 40.11 -3.68
C ARG A 82 0.73 40.13 -4.77
N GLU A 83 0.12 38.98 -5.02
CA GLU A 83 -1.04 38.90 -5.89
C GLU A 83 -2.21 39.71 -5.31
N ALA A 84 -2.76 40.62 -6.12
CA ALA A 84 -3.91 41.47 -5.80
C ALA A 84 -5.18 41.06 -6.57
N GLY A 85 -5.04 40.21 -7.59
CA GLY A 85 -6.15 39.63 -8.34
C GLY A 85 -5.68 38.84 -9.55
N ARG A 86 -6.50 37.90 -10.01
CA ARG A 86 -6.25 37.08 -11.21
C ARG A 86 -7.50 36.94 -12.07
N ALA A 87 -7.32 36.79 -13.38
CA ALA A 87 -8.35 36.36 -14.33
C ALA A 87 -7.86 35.15 -15.11
N ILE A 88 -8.76 34.19 -15.32
CA ILE A 88 -8.47 32.88 -15.90
C ILE A 88 -9.19 32.74 -17.23
N GLY A 89 -8.45 32.32 -18.27
CA GLY A 89 -8.94 32.39 -19.64
C GLY A 89 -9.07 33.84 -20.11
N TRP A 90 -9.89 34.05 -21.14
CA TRP A 90 -10.21 35.38 -21.61
C TRP A 90 -11.63 35.75 -21.19
N ASN A 91 -11.77 36.73 -20.31
CA ASN A 91 -13.03 37.39 -20.02
C ASN A 91 -12.79 38.90 -20.13
N LYS A 92 -13.46 39.54 -21.08
CA LYS A 92 -13.25 40.96 -21.39
C LYS A 92 -13.48 41.84 -20.17
N ALA A 93 -14.58 41.66 -19.44
CA ALA A 93 -14.89 42.46 -18.26
C ALA A 93 -13.84 42.28 -17.15
N GLU A 94 -13.41 41.05 -16.89
CA GLU A 94 -12.42 40.75 -15.86
C GLU A 94 -11.03 41.31 -16.21
N TRP A 95 -10.59 41.14 -17.46
CA TRP A 95 -9.32 41.68 -17.93
C TRP A 95 -9.33 43.20 -17.91
N ARG A 96 -10.44 43.84 -18.31
CA ARG A 96 -10.60 45.31 -18.22
C ARG A 96 -10.57 45.81 -16.78
N ALA A 97 -11.23 45.12 -15.86
CA ALA A 97 -11.19 45.45 -14.44
C ALA A 97 -9.78 45.28 -13.85
N LEU A 98 -9.09 44.19 -14.18
CA LEU A 98 -7.73 43.93 -13.75
C LEU A 98 -6.73 44.90 -14.37
N THR A 99 -6.91 45.34 -15.61
CA THR A 99 -5.96 46.25 -16.29
C THR A 99 -6.25 47.73 -16.03
N GLY A 100 -7.51 48.06 -15.71
CA GLY A 100 -7.99 49.45 -15.63
C GLY A 100 -8.32 50.05 -17.00
N ARG A 101 -8.49 49.22 -18.04
CA ARG A 101 -8.61 49.66 -19.45
C ARG A 101 -10.01 49.42 -19.97
N ALA A 102 -10.78 50.48 -20.22
CA ALA A 102 -12.16 50.34 -20.67
C ALA A 102 -12.29 49.79 -22.10
N GLU A 103 -11.31 50.02 -22.98
CA GLU A 103 -11.36 49.68 -24.41
C GLU A 103 -10.57 48.41 -24.76
N LEU A 104 -9.97 47.73 -23.78
CA LEU A 104 -9.12 46.56 -24.04
C LEU A 104 -9.89 45.46 -24.79
N GLY A 105 -9.33 44.96 -25.89
CA GLY A 105 -9.87 43.83 -26.65
C GLY A 105 -11.26 44.07 -27.25
N GLU A 106 -11.58 45.29 -27.70
CA GLU A 106 -12.88 45.62 -28.33
C GLU A 106 -13.28 44.67 -29.47
N SER A 107 -12.31 44.29 -30.30
CA SER A 107 -12.52 43.38 -31.45
C SER A 107 -12.62 41.90 -31.05
N LEU A 108 -12.39 41.55 -29.78
CA LEU A 108 -12.43 40.18 -29.27
C LEU A 108 -13.81 39.80 -28.72
N PRO A 109 -14.17 38.51 -28.70
CA PRO A 109 -15.41 38.04 -28.06
C PRO A 109 -15.44 38.38 -26.57
N GLU A 110 -16.62 38.35 -25.95
CA GLU A 110 -16.76 38.65 -24.51
C GLU A 110 -16.03 37.64 -23.61
N ASN A 111 -16.08 36.35 -23.97
CA ASN A 111 -15.48 35.29 -23.17
C ASN A 111 -14.95 34.15 -24.05
N ARG A 112 -13.79 33.59 -23.70
CA ARG A 112 -13.25 32.33 -24.20
C ARG A 112 -12.58 31.56 -23.05
N PRO A 113 -12.92 30.26 -22.88
CA PRO A 113 -12.23 29.44 -21.88
C PRO A 113 -10.76 29.27 -22.25
N GLY A 114 -9.89 29.17 -21.24
CA GLY A 114 -8.49 28.81 -21.44
C GLY A 114 -8.28 27.32 -21.69
N CYS A 115 -7.01 26.93 -21.86
CA CYS A 115 -6.57 25.54 -21.88
C CYS A 115 -5.80 25.22 -20.60
N GLY A 116 -5.69 23.95 -20.24
CA GLY A 116 -4.84 23.52 -19.12
C GLY A 116 -3.39 23.95 -19.31
N SER A 117 -2.80 24.47 -18.24
CA SER A 117 -1.37 24.82 -18.16
C SER A 117 -0.48 23.58 -18.36
N LEU A 118 0.71 23.75 -18.94
CA LEU A 118 1.69 22.65 -19.00
C LEU A 118 2.08 22.15 -17.59
N SER A 119 2.02 23.02 -16.57
CA SER A 119 2.36 22.65 -15.18
C SER A 119 1.36 21.69 -14.52
N VAL A 120 0.16 21.54 -15.09
CA VAL A 120 -0.89 20.64 -14.57
C VAL A 120 -1.21 19.47 -15.52
N GLU A 121 -0.39 19.27 -16.55
CA GLU A 121 -0.49 18.08 -17.39
C GLU A 121 -0.28 16.80 -16.58
N PHE A 122 -0.79 15.68 -17.08
CA PHE A 122 -0.78 14.41 -16.36
C PHE A 122 0.64 14.00 -15.93
N GLY A 123 0.90 14.02 -14.61
CA GLY A 123 2.22 13.71 -14.03
C GLY A 123 3.16 14.89 -13.90
N MET A 124 2.80 16.06 -14.38
CA MET A 124 3.63 17.26 -14.25
C MET A 124 3.63 17.80 -12.82
N PRO A 125 2.50 17.91 -12.09
CA PRO A 125 2.52 18.38 -10.70
C PRO A 125 3.52 17.62 -9.82
N GLU A 126 3.57 16.29 -9.92
CA GLU A 126 4.49 15.47 -9.14
C GLU A 126 5.94 15.61 -9.62
N ARG A 127 6.17 15.79 -10.93
CA ARG A 127 7.50 16.10 -11.48
C ARG A 127 8.02 17.43 -10.96
N LEU A 128 7.19 18.48 -10.97
CA LEU A 128 7.56 19.82 -10.53
C LEU A 128 7.74 19.86 -9.00
N ALA A 129 6.89 19.16 -8.24
CA ALA A 129 7.04 19.03 -6.79
C ALA A 129 8.37 18.37 -6.40
N VAL A 130 8.79 17.31 -7.13
CA VAL A 130 10.12 16.72 -6.96
C VAL A 130 11.21 17.70 -7.39
N ARG A 131 11.08 18.29 -8.58
CA ARG A 131 12.10 19.15 -9.20
C ARG A 131 12.41 20.38 -8.36
N PHE A 132 11.37 21.00 -7.80
CA PHE A 132 11.47 22.26 -7.06
C PHE A 132 11.46 22.07 -5.53
N GLY A 133 11.66 20.82 -5.07
CA GLY A 133 11.99 20.53 -3.69
C GLY A 133 10.82 20.50 -2.70
N ASP A 134 9.58 20.45 -3.19
CA ASP A 134 8.39 20.33 -2.34
C ASP A 134 8.21 18.88 -1.83
N ILE A 135 8.81 17.90 -2.51
CA ILE A 135 8.96 16.52 -2.03
C ILE A 135 10.46 16.21 -1.88
N PRO A 136 11.03 16.34 -0.66
CA PRO A 136 12.46 16.13 -0.44
C PRO A 136 12.79 14.64 -0.44
N LEU A 137 13.05 14.08 -1.62
CA LEU A 137 13.58 12.72 -1.77
C LEU A 137 15.05 12.70 -1.33
N LYS A 138 15.37 11.91 -0.31
CA LYS A 138 16.71 11.79 0.29
C LYS A 138 17.38 10.45 -0.03
N ALA A 139 16.64 9.47 -0.54
CA ALA A 139 17.22 8.19 -0.91
C ALA A 139 18.29 8.34 -1.99
N ARG A 140 19.31 7.47 -1.95
CA ARG A 140 20.42 7.51 -2.90
C ARG A 140 19.90 7.29 -4.32
N ARG A 141 20.12 8.27 -5.20
CA ARG A 141 19.86 8.16 -6.63
C ARG A 141 20.88 7.24 -7.31
N ILE A 142 20.39 6.44 -8.26
CA ILE A 142 21.18 5.49 -9.02
C ILE A 142 20.93 5.79 -10.49
N THR A 143 21.95 6.27 -11.18
CA THR A 143 21.90 6.44 -12.63
C THR A 143 21.99 5.08 -13.29
N VAL A 144 21.04 4.82 -14.19
CA VAL A 144 21.06 3.69 -15.11
C VAL A 144 21.29 4.30 -16.49
N GLU A 145 22.29 3.82 -17.22
CA GLU A 145 22.60 4.33 -18.55
C GLU A 145 21.45 4.04 -19.52
N ASP A 146 21.27 4.86 -20.55
CA ASP A 146 20.12 4.76 -21.47
C ASP A 146 20.02 3.40 -22.20
N HIS A 147 21.13 2.67 -22.31
CA HIS A 147 21.19 1.36 -22.96
C HIS A 147 21.08 0.18 -21.99
N ASP A 148 21.08 0.43 -20.67
CA ASP A 148 20.94 -0.59 -19.64
C ASP A 148 19.46 -0.85 -19.33
N ASP A 149 19.09 -2.11 -19.13
CA ASP A 149 17.76 -2.45 -18.61
C ASP A 149 17.70 -2.18 -17.09
N PRO A 150 16.86 -1.24 -16.62
CA PRO A 150 16.75 -0.94 -15.19
C PRO A 150 16.24 -2.12 -14.35
N MET A 151 15.50 -3.06 -14.93
CA MET A 151 15.03 -4.26 -14.24
C MET A 151 16.18 -5.24 -14.01
N GLU A 152 17.02 -5.47 -15.02
CA GLU A 152 18.24 -6.29 -14.90
C GLU A 152 19.25 -5.62 -13.96
N ALA A 153 19.37 -4.29 -14.02
CA ALA A 153 20.19 -3.51 -13.10
C ALA A 153 19.74 -3.69 -11.64
N ALA A 154 18.44 -3.77 -11.37
CA ALA A 154 17.88 -4.03 -10.05
C ALA A 154 18.06 -5.50 -9.63
N PHE A 155 17.89 -6.45 -10.55
CA PHE A 155 18.12 -7.88 -10.30
C PHE A 155 19.57 -8.15 -9.93
N ASN A 156 20.53 -7.64 -10.72
CA ASN A 156 21.97 -7.83 -10.50
C ASN A 156 22.48 -7.21 -9.20
N ARG A 157 21.83 -6.15 -8.70
CA ARG A 157 22.11 -5.56 -7.38
C ARG A 157 21.43 -6.30 -6.23
N GLY A 158 20.70 -7.37 -6.56
CA GLY A 158 19.91 -8.13 -5.63
C GLY A 158 18.91 -7.23 -4.92
N TRP A 159 18.08 -6.49 -5.65
CA TRP A 159 16.95 -5.71 -5.10
C TRP A 159 15.58 -6.34 -5.37
N THR A 160 15.56 -7.44 -6.12
CA THR A 160 14.34 -8.15 -6.48
C THR A 160 14.25 -9.50 -5.77
N ASP A 161 13.04 -9.98 -5.64
CA ASP A 161 12.66 -11.30 -5.14
C ASP A 161 12.73 -12.38 -6.25
N GLY A 162 13.50 -12.16 -7.31
CA GLY A 162 13.52 -13.02 -8.50
C GLY A 162 12.43 -12.70 -9.54
N LEU A 163 11.43 -11.88 -9.19
CA LEU A 163 10.46 -11.34 -10.14
C LEU A 163 10.89 -9.94 -10.64
N PRO A 164 10.47 -9.52 -11.85
CA PRO A 164 10.69 -8.15 -12.32
C PRO A 164 10.07 -7.11 -11.38
N ILE A 165 10.66 -5.92 -11.34
CA ILE A 165 10.18 -4.78 -10.54
C ILE A 165 9.76 -3.63 -11.45
N VAL A 166 8.94 -2.72 -10.93
CA VAL A 166 8.74 -1.41 -11.55
C VAL A 166 9.88 -0.48 -11.11
N PRO A 167 10.68 0.10 -12.03
CA PRO A 167 11.76 1.00 -11.65
C PRO A 167 11.24 2.18 -10.82
N PRO A 168 11.74 2.40 -9.59
CA PRO A 168 11.23 3.43 -8.68
C PRO A 168 11.84 4.81 -9.00
N THR A 169 11.44 5.38 -10.14
CA THR A 169 11.85 6.74 -10.52
C THR A 169 11.27 7.78 -9.57
N ASP A 170 11.93 8.93 -9.44
CA ASP A 170 11.50 10.02 -8.54
C ASP A 170 10.02 10.39 -8.74
N LEU A 171 9.55 10.45 -9.99
CA LEU A 171 8.14 10.69 -10.31
C LEU A 171 7.20 9.60 -9.76
N ARG A 172 7.57 8.32 -9.91
CA ARG A 172 6.73 7.22 -9.42
C ARG A 172 6.72 7.17 -7.89
N VAL A 173 7.85 7.49 -7.26
CA VAL A 173 7.95 7.61 -5.80
C VAL A 173 7.12 8.77 -5.29
N ALA A 174 7.19 9.95 -5.90
CA ALA A 174 6.36 11.10 -5.55
C ALA A 174 4.86 10.79 -5.67
N ARG A 175 4.44 10.13 -6.76
CA ARG A 175 3.07 9.64 -6.92
C ARG A 175 2.65 8.65 -5.84
N MET A 176 3.54 7.75 -5.44
CA MET A 176 3.29 6.81 -4.36
C MET A 176 3.10 7.54 -3.03
N LEU A 177 3.95 8.53 -2.75
CA LEU A 177 3.87 9.35 -1.54
C LEU A 177 2.58 10.15 -1.44
N ALA A 178 1.98 10.56 -2.56
CA ALA A 178 0.65 11.20 -2.58
C ALA A 178 -0.48 10.28 -2.05
N GLY A 179 -0.23 8.98 -1.91
CA GLY A 179 -1.16 8.03 -1.29
C GLY A 179 -1.22 8.08 0.24
N THR A 180 -0.37 8.89 0.89
CA THR A 180 -0.35 9.07 2.34
C THR A 180 -0.19 10.55 2.72
N THR A 181 -0.59 10.90 3.93
CA THR A 181 -0.37 12.23 4.52
C THR A 181 0.94 12.33 5.31
N ARG A 182 1.65 11.21 5.49
CA ARG A 182 2.91 11.13 6.24
C ARG A 182 4.07 11.76 5.47
N ALA A 183 4.99 12.39 6.20
CA ALA A 183 6.15 13.03 5.61
C ALA A 183 7.13 11.98 5.04
N ALA A 184 7.73 12.27 3.90
CA ALA A 184 8.61 11.30 3.20
C ALA A 184 9.83 10.86 4.04
N ASP A 185 10.35 11.74 4.90
CA ASP A 185 11.49 11.46 5.77
C ASP A 185 11.10 10.97 7.17
N GLU A 186 9.81 10.84 7.47
CA GLU A 186 9.33 10.23 8.69
C GLU A 186 9.79 8.76 8.75
N ILE A 187 10.30 8.34 9.91
CA ILE A 187 10.73 6.96 10.15
C ILE A 187 9.52 6.13 10.54
N VAL A 188 9.21 5.11 9.74
CA VAL A 188 8.19 4.09 10.04
C VAL A 188 8.69 3.18 11.16
N GLY A 189 9.98 2.84 11.14
CA GLY A 189 10.67 2.12 12.20
C GLY A 189 11.95 1.43 11.70
N GLU A 190 12.60 0.68 12.58
CA GLU A 190 13.83 -0.06 12.27
C GLU A 190 13.50 -1.47 11.77
N ILE A 191 13.86 -1.78 10.53
CA ILE A 191 13.44 -3.04 9.91
C ILE A 191 14.44 -4.14 10.30
N PRO A 192 14.01 -5.19 11.02
CA PRO A 192 14.86 -6.32 11.31
C PRO A 192 15.13 -7.12 10.03
N PRO A 193 16.21 -7.91 9.98
CA PRO A 193 17.22 -8.14 11.03
C PRO A 193 18.30 -7.06 11.15
N ASN A 194 18.59 -6.28 10.10
CA ASN A 194 19.66 -5.28 10.14
C ASN A 194 19.36 -4.05 11.01
N LEU A 195 18.11 -3.87 11.45
CA LEU A 195 17.62 -2.72 12.22
C LEU A 195 17.91 -1.38 11.53
N ILE A 196 17.81 -1.37 10.19
CA ILE A 196 18.00 -0.15 9.41
C ILE A 196 16.73 0.70 9.49
N PRO A 197 16.82 2.02 9.74
CA PRO A 197 15.68 2.91 9.69
C PRO A 197 15.02 2.92 8.31
N CYS A 198 13.74 2.55 8.27
CA CYS A 198 12.88 2.68 7.10
C CYS A 198 12.11 4.00 7.19
N THR A 199 12.39 4.92 6.28
CA THR A 199 11.56 6.10 6.08
C THR A 199 10.33 5.76 5.25
N VAL A 200 9.32 6.64 5.27
CA VAL A 200 8.16 6.55 4.36
C VAL A 200 8.61 6.55 2.90
N GLU A 201 9.63 7.34 2.53
CA GLU A 201 10.26 7.31 1.20
C GLU A 201 10.80 5.92 0.83
N LYS A 202 11.54 5.27 1.74
CA LYS A 202 12.07 3.91 1.49
C LYS A 202 10.95 2.89 1.33
N ALA A 203 9.88 3.01 2.12
CA ALA A 203 8.70 2.17 1.96
C ALA A 203 8.02 2.43 0.61
N ALA A 204 7.90 3.70 0.18
CA ALA A 204 7.32 4.09 -1.10
C ALA A 204 8.12 3.55 -2.29
N ILE A 205 9.46 3.59 -2.23
CA ILE A 205 10.35 3.00 -3.24
C ILE A 205 10.04 1.51 -3.42
N ASN A 206 9.96 0.74 -2.33
CA ASN A 206 9.68 -0.70 -2.39
C ASN A 206 8.23 -0.99 -2.82
N ALA A 207 7.26 -0.15 -2.43
CA ALA A 207 5.89 -0.24 -2.89
C ALA A 207 5.78 0.00 -4.40
N VAL A 208 6.52 0.98 -4.94
CA VAL A 208 6.62 1.19 -6.38
C VAL A 208 7.22 -0.04 -7.04
N MET A 209 8.36 -0.55 -6.54
CA MET A 209 9.01 -1.75 -7.08
C MET A 209 8.08 -2.96 -7.14
N ALA A 210 7.24 -3.16 -6.12
CA ALA A 210 6.24 -4.22 -6.08
C ALA A 210 5.08 -4.02 -7.08
N GLY A 211 4.89 -2.81 -7.59
CA GLY A 211 3.79 -2.45 -8.49
C GLY A 211 2.53 -1.97 -7.76
N CYS A 212 2.63 -1.53 -6.50
CA CYS A 212 1.49 -0.94 -5.78
C CYS A 212 0.91 0.27 -6.51
N ARG A 213 -0.35 0.58 -6.22
CA ARG A 213 -0.93 1.90 -6.50
C ARG A 213 -0.85 2.76 -5.23
N PRO A 214 -0.84 4.10 -5.35
CA PRO A 214 -0.74 5.00 -4.19
C PRO A 214 -1.80 4.72 -3.12
N GLU A 215 -3.04 4.41 -3.49
CA GLU A 215 -4.10 4.14 -2.53
C GLU A 215 -3.90 2.85 -1.71
N TYR A 216 -2.95 1.99 -2.09
CA TYR A 216 -2.58 0.78 -1.32
C TYR A 216 -1.53 1.10 -0.24
N PHE A 217 -0.84 2.22 -0.39
CA PHE A 217 0.34 2.54 0.39
C PHE A 217 0.07 2.65 1.90
N PRO A 218 -1.04 3.22 2.38
CA PRO A 218 -1.37 3.22 3.81
C PRO A 218 -1.46 1.80 4.41
N THR A 219 -1.99 0.83 3.66
CA THR A 219 -2.05 -0.58 4.09
C THR A 219 -0.65 -1.21 4.16
N VAL A 220 0.25 -0.86 3.24
CA VAL A 220 1.66 -1.30 3.28
C VAL A 220 2.34 -0.74 4.53
N LEU A 221 2.18 0.55 4.82
CA LEU A 221 2.76 1.18 6.01
C LEU A 221 2.24 0.53 7.29
N ALA A 222 0.93 0.30 7.40
CA ALA A 222 0.34 -0.38 8.55
C ALA A 222 0.85 -1.83 8.71
N ALA A 223 1.09 -2.55 7.60
CA ALA A 223 1.69 -3.89 7.65
C ALA A 223 3.14 -3.85 8.15
N VAL A 224 3.93 -2.85 7.72
CA VAL A 224 5.29 -2.65 8.25
C VAL A 224 5.24 -2.34 9.75
N GLU A 225 4.40 -1.42 10.19
CA GLU A 225 4.24 -1.09 11.60
C GLU A 225 3.79 -2.28 12.45
N ALA A 226 2.84 -3.08 11.93
CA ALA A 226 2.42 -4.31 12.58
C ALA A 226 3.61 -5.28 12.75
N ALA A 227 4.46 -5.42 11.74
CA ALA A 227 5.61 -6.33 11.81
C ALA A 227 6.69 -5.88 12.82
N LEU A 228 6.67 -4.59 13.19
CA LEU A 228 7.56 -4.01 14.20
C LEU A 228 6.96 -4.07 15.61
N MET A 229 5.71 -4.52 15.78
CA MET A 229 5.17 -4.78 17.11
C MET A 229 5.97 -5.92 17.77
N PRO A 230 6.39 -5.77 19.04
CA PRO A 230 7.27 -6.75 19.71
C PRO A 230 6.79 -8.20 19.61
N GLY A 231 5.47 -8.43 19.79
CA GLY A 231 4.87 -9.76 19.71
C GLY A 231 4.98 -10.43 18.34
N PHE A 232 5.19 -9.70 17.25
CA PHE A 232 5.35 -10.34 15.93
C PHE A 232 6.74 -10.93 15.72
N SER A 233 7.77 -10.56 16.49
CA SER A 233 9.10 -11.18 16.41
C SER A 233 9.62 -11.39 14.97
N MET A 234 9.53 -10.35 14.12
CA MET A 234 9.88 -10.44 12.70
C MET A 234 11.33 -10.91 12.46
N HIS A 235 12.26 -10.52 13.33
CA HIS A 235 13.64 -11.02 13.29
C HIS A 235 13.67 -12.54 13.41
N GLY A 236 13.00 -13.10 14.43
CA GLY A 236 12.97 -14.53 14.67
C GLY A 236 12.33 -15.30 13.51
N LEU A 237 11.25 -14.75 12.93
CA LEU A 237 10.58 -15.33 11.77
C LEU A 237 11.48 -15.40 10.52
N LEU A 238 12.38 -14.44 10.33
CA LEU A 238 13.32 -14.45 9.20
C LEU A 238 14.49 -15.40 9.43
N CYS A 239 15.03 -15.40 10.65
CA CYS A 239 16.21 -16.20 10.98
C CYS A 239 15.90 -17.68 11.26
N THR A 240 14.63 -18.08 11.24
CA THR A 240 14.23 -19.47 11.49
C THR A 240 14.54 -20.39 10.30
N THR A 241 14.84 -21.66 10.60
CA THR A 241 14.90 -22.72 9.58
C THR A 241 13.53 -23.24 9.18
N HIS A 242 12.47 -22.87 9.91
CA HIS A 242 11.10 -23.14 9.48
C HIS A 242 10.78 -22.39 8.19
N PHE A 243 9.95 -22.96 7.33
CA PHE A 243 9.58 -22.34 6.06
C PHE A 243 8.43 -21.34 6.20
N ALA A 244 8.20 -20.75 7.38
CA ALA A 244 7.14 -19.77 7.58
C ALA A 244 7.51 -18.39 7.04
N GLY A 245 6.49 -17.55 6.85
CA GLY A 245 6.59 -16.16 6.46
C GLY A 245 5.40 -15.36 6.99
N PRO A 246 5.42 -14.04 6.76
CA PRO A 246 4.35 -13.14 7.17
C PRO A 246 3.10 -13.34 6.29
N VAL A 247 1.95 -13.57 6.92
CA VAL A 247 0.63 -13.56 6.29
C VAL A 247 -0.08 -12.28 6.73
N ILE A 248 -0.61 -11.53 5.76
CA ILE A 248 -1.27 -10.24 5.99
C ILE A 248 -2.77 -10.40 5.70
N ILE A 249 -3.59 -10.29 6.74
CA ILE A 249 -5.05 -10.31 6.62
C ILE A 249 -5.55 -8.88 6.79
N VAL A 250 -6.29 -8.38 5.79
CA VAL A 250 -6.81 -7.01 5.78
C VAL A 250 -8.31 -7.02 6.07
N ASN A 251 -8.72 -6.15 7.00
CA ASN A 251 -10.09 -5.98 7.44
C ASN A 251 -10.61 -4.56 7.20
N GLY A 252 -11.93 -4.44 7.13
CA GLY A 252 -12.67 -3.19 7.15
C GLY A 252 -12.80 -2.48 5.79
N PRO A 253 -13.31 -1.24 5.79
CA PRO A 253 -13.71 -0.52 4.57
C PRO A 253 -12.59 -0.33 3.53
N VAL A 254 -11.32 -0.35 3.94
CA VAL A 254 -10.17 -0.24 3.04
C VAL A 254 -10.17 -1.34 1.98
N ALA A 255 -10.53 -2.58 2.35
CA ALA A 255 -10.47 -3.72 1.44
C ALA A 255 -11.36 -3.47 0.21
N ARG A 256 -12.58 -2.98 0.42
CA ARG A 256 -13.49 -2.59 -0.66
C ARG A 256 -12.98 -1.38 -1.43
N ARG A 257 -12.53 -0.34 -0.72
CA ARG A 257 -12.08 0.94 -1.31
C ARG A 257 -10.95 0.75 -2.31
N ILE A 258 -9.99 -0.12 -1.99
CA ILE A 258 -8.80 -0.35 -2.83
C ILE A 258 -8.95 -1.57 -3.77
N GLY A 259 -10.12 -2.22 -3.73
CA GLY A 259 -10.43 -3.37 -4.59
C GLY A 259 -9.63 -4.64 -4.24
N MET A 260 -9.35 -4.89 -2.96
CA MET A 260 -8.80 -6.17 -2.52
C MET A 260 -9.79 -7.30 -2.77
N ASN A 261 -9.26 -8.51 -3.01
CA ASN A 261 -10.07 -9.71 -3.18
C ASN A 261 -10.16 -10.51 -1.87
N TRP A 262 -11.38 -10.88 -1.51
CA TRP A 262 -11.69 -11.86 -0.46
C TRP A 262 -12.52 -13.05 -1.01
N GLY A 263 -12.91 -13.01 -2.29
CA GLY A 263 -13.84 -13.96 -2.91
C GLY A 263 -13.13 -15.12 -3.62
N LEU A 264 -13.61 -15.48 -4.83
CA LEU A 264 -13.01 -16.55 -5.62
C LEU A 264 -11.49 -16.34 -5.77
N ASN A 265 -10.73 -17.42 -5.58
CA ASN A 265 -9.27 -17.40 -5.65
C ASN A 265 -8.59 -16.37 -4.71
N ALA A 266 -9.18 -16.07 -3.54
CA ALA A 266 -8.69 -15.05 -2.58
C ALA A 266 -7.20 -15.16 -2.23
N LEU A 267 -6.70 -16.39 -2.11
CA LEU A 267 -5.30 -16.69 -1.74
C LEU A 267 -4.38 -16.86 -2.95
N GLY A 268 -4.91 -16.73 -4.18
CA GLY A 268 -4.20 -16.96 -5.42
C GLY A 268 -3.92 -15.68 -6.21
N GLN A 269 -3.54 -15.86 -7.48
CA GLN A 269 -3.25 -14.77 -8.41
C GLN A 269 -4.49 -13.99 -8.87
N GLY A 270 -4.27 -12.83 -9.49
CA GLY A 270 -5.27 -12.10 -10.28
C GLY A 270 -5.74 -10.79 -9.65
N ASN A 271 -5.52 -10.57 -8.35
CA ASN A 271 -5.81 -9.28 -7.71
C ASN A 271 -4.54 -8.48 -7.43
N ARG A 272 -4.44 -7.28 -8.01
CA ARG A 272 -3.26 -6.41 -7.87
C ARG A 272 -3.05 -5.95 -6.43
N ALA A 273 -4.09 -5.55 -5.70
CA ALA A 273 -3.95 -5.05 -4.34
C ALA A 273 -3.38 -6.14 -3.41
N ASN A 274 -4.00 -7.33 -3.39
CA ASN A 274 -3.52 -8.50 -2.64
C ASN A 274 -2.05 -8.82 -2.97
N ALA A 275 -1.74 -9.01 -4.25
CA ALA A 275 -0.42 -9.43 -4.67
C ALA A 275 0.67 -8.38 -4.35
N THR A 276 0.40 -7.11 -4.65
CA THR A 276 1.42 -6.05 -4.53
C THR A 276 1.61 -5.55 -3.11
N ILE A 277 0.58 -5.55 -2.25
CA ILE A 277 0.73 -5.21 -0.82
C ILE A 277 1.63 -6.24 -0.14
N GLY A 278 1.34 -7.53 -0.31
CA GLY A 278 2.16 -8.61 0.25
C GLY A 278 3.59 -8.57 -0.28
N ARG A 279 3.77 -8.34 -1.58
CA ARG A 279 5.09 -8.24 -2.20
C ARG A 279 5.86 -6.99 -1.76
N ALA A 280 5.21 -5.84 -1.62
CA ALA A 280 5.83 -4.62 -1.14
C ALA A 280 6.40 -4.80 0.27
N PHE A 281 5.62 -5.42 1.17
CA PHE A 281 6.09 -5.78 2.50
C PHE A 281 7.35 -6.64 2.44
N GLN A 282 7.35 -7.70 1.62
CA GLN A 282 8.52 -8.58 1.47
C GLN A 282 9.74 -7.85 0.89
N LEU A 283 9.56 -6.97 -0.09
CA LEU A 283 10.64 -6.14 -0.63
C LEU A 283 11.21 -5.18 0.42
N ILE A 284 10.39 -4.61 1.30
CA ILE A 284 10.87 -3.75 2.41
C ILE A 284 11.75 -4.57 3.37
N VAL A 285 11.25 -5.73 3.80
CA VAL A 285 12.00 -6.65 4.68
C VAL A 285 13.33 -7.07 4.03
N ARG A 286 13.31 -7.33 2.72
CA ARG A 286 14.48 -7.75 1.96
C ARG A 286 15.48 -6.61 1.73
N ASN A 287 15.03 -5.46 1.23
CA ASN A 287 15.88 -4.36 0.76
C ASN A 287 16.31 -3.41 1.88
N VAL A 288 15.49 -3.26 2.92
CA VAL A 288 15.83 -2.45 4.11
C VAL A 288 16.30 -3.34 5.25
N GLY A 289 15.57 -4.41 5.56
CA GLY A 289 15.92 -5.31 6.65
C GLY A 289 17.07 -6.28 6.35
N GLY A 290 17.34 -6.56 5.07
CA GLY A 290 18.36 -7.52 4.65
C GLY A 290 17.91 -8.99 4.65
N GLY A 291 16.60 -9.27 4.78
CA GLY A 291 16.04 -10.63 4.84
C GLY A 291 16.11 -11.41 3.52
N ARG A 292 17.30 -11.68 2.99
CA ARG A 292 17.53 -12.41 1.73
C ARG A 292 17.72 -13.92 1.96
N PRO A 293 17.15 -14.79 1.10
CA PRO A 293 17.38 -16.24 1.13
C PRO A 293 18.86 -16.63 1.08
N GLY A 294 19.28 -17.56 1.93
CA GLY A 294 20.66 -18.05 2.00
C GLY A 294 21.62 -17.13 2.77
N GLU A 295 21.24 -15.87 2.98
CA GLU A 295 21.91 -14.91 3.84
C GLU A 295 21.26 -14.90 5.23
N ILE A 296 20.30 -14.02 5.49
CA ILE A 296 19.65 -13.93 6.80
C ILE A 296 18.36 -14.75 6.85
N ASP A 297 17.66 -14.91 5.73
CA ASP A 297 16.56 -15.89 5.67
C ASP A 297 17.15 -17.30 5.62
N ARG A 298 16.87 -18.07 6.68
CA ARG A 298 17.43 -19.40 6.92
C ARG A 298 16.45 -20.54 6.69
N ALA A 299 15.29 -20.28 6.10
CA ALA A 299 14.28 -21.31 5.86
C ALA A 299 14.88 -22.53 5.12
N ALA A 300 14.61 -23.74 5.61
CA ALA A 300 15.14 -24.97 5.04
C ALA A 300 14.59 -25.29 3.64
N LEU A 301 13.32 -24.91 3.37
CA LEU A 301 12.65 -25.10 2.08
C LEU A 301 12.01 -23.81 1.54
N GLY A 302 11.50 -22.95 2.42
CA GLY A 302 10.63 -21.82 2.04
C GLY A 302 9.21 -22.26 1.63
N ASN A 303 8.36 -21.30 1.28
CA ASN A 303 7.03 -21.56 0.74
C ASN A 303 6.63 -20.47 -0.28
N PRO A 304 5.73 -20.74 -1.25
CA PRO A 304 5.35 -19.77 -2.28
C PRO A 304 4.77 -18.45 -1.74
N GLY A 305 4.13 -18.46 -0.57
CA GLY A 305 3.61 -17.26 0.10
C GLY A 305 4.70 -16.29 0.57
N LYS A 306 5.97 -16.70 0.61
CA LYS A 306 7.09 -15.78 0.92
C LYS A 306 7.33 -14.73 -0.17
N TYR A 307 6.76 -14.88 -1.38
CA TYR A 307 6.73 -13.80 -2.38
C TYR A 307 5.63 -12.78 -2.09
N THR A 308 4.45 -13.26 -1.72
CA THR A 308 3.28 -12.47 -1.36
C THR A 308 2.26 -13.34 -0.66
N PHE A 309 1.76 -12.90 0.49
CA PHE A 309 0.70 -13.58 1.21
C PHE A 309 -0.20 -12.55 1.90
N CYS A 310 -0.99 -11.85 1.10
CA CYS A 310 -1.90 -10.82 1.58
C CYS A 310 -3.28 -10.99 0.95
N PHE A 311 -4.33 -10.96 1.78
CA PHE A 311 -5.71 -11.05 1.33
C PHE A 311 -6.64 -10.29 2.27
N ALA A 312 -7.86 -10.00 1.80
CA ALA A 312 -8.90 -9.41 2.63
C ALA A 312 -9.81 -10.49 3.22
N GLU A 313 -10.32 -10.26 4.42
CA GLU A 313 -11.41 -11.08 4.96
C GLU A 313 -12.75 -10.75 4.27
N ASP A 314 -13.57 -11.78 4.08
CA ASP A 314 -14.95 -11.65 3.66
C ASP A 314 -15.83 -11.17 4.82
N GLU A 315 -16.08 -9.86 4.84
CA GLU A 315 -16.98 -9.15 5.75
C GLU A 315 -18.33 -8.84 5.08
N THR A 316 -18.77 -9.65 4.10
CA THR A 316 -20.07 -9.40 3.41
C THR A 316 -21.28 -9.79 4.24
N ASP A 317 -21.09 -10.66 5.23
CA ASP A 317 -22.16 -11.09 6.13
C ASP A 317 -22.20 -10.18 7.38
N PRO A 318 -23.31 -9.48 7.64
CA PRO A 318 -23.43 -8.59 8.79
C PRO A 318 -23.40 -9.32 10.15
N ASP A 319 -23.70 -10.63 10.18
CA ASP A 319 -23.70 -11.43 11.41
C ASP A 319 -22.28 -11.95 11.74
N TRP A 320 -21.34 -11.84 10.79
CA TRP A 320 -19.96 -12.26 11.00
C TRP A 320 -19.18 -11.17 11.73
N THR A 321 -18.63 -11.50 12.90
CA THR A 321 -17.64 -10.64 13.58
C THR A 321 -16.33 -10.66 12.78
N PRO A 322 -15.79 -9.52 12.28
CA PRO A 322 -14.52 -9.49 11.54
C PRO A 322 -13.28 -9.73 12.42
N LEU A 323 -12.17 -10.22 11.85
CA LEU A 323 -10.95 -10.65 12.55
C LEU A 323 -10.36 -9.51 13.35
N SER A 324 -10.33 -8.32 12.75
CA SER A 324 -9.96 -7.09 13.43
C SER A 324 -10.79 -6.83 14.69
N VAL A 325 -12.12 -7.02 14.63
CA VAL A 325 -13.04 -6.79 15.74
C VAL A 325 -12.84 -7.78 16.88
N ALA A 326 -12.75 -9.08 16.57
CA ALA A 326 -12.43 -10.09 17.59
C ALA A 326 -11.04 -9.87 18.22
N ARG A 327 -10.15 -9.16 17.52
CA ARG A 327 -8.82 -8.78 18.01
C ARG A 327 -8.75 -7.36 18.58
N GLY A 328 -9.90 -6.79 18.92
CA GLY A 328 -10.02 -5.56 19.72
C GLY A 328 -10.07 -4.25 18.93
N ILE A 329 -10.11 -4.30 17.59
CA ILE A 329 -10.30 -3.09 16.77
C ILE A 329 -11.79 -2.73 16.73
N PRO A 330 -12.19 -1.46 16.95
CA PRO A 330 -13.60 -1.07 16.87
C PRO A 330 -14.24 -1.39 15.49
N PRO A 331 -15.51 -1.81 15.45
CA PRO A 331 -16.23 -2.02 14.19
C PRO A 331 -16.18 -0.81 13.25
N GLY A 332 -16.10 -1.07 11.95
CA GLY A 332 -16.04 -0.04 10.91
C GLY A 332 -14.66 0.57 10.69
N ARG A 333 -13.63 0.18 11.47
CA ARG A 333 -12.24 0.58 11.25
C ARG A 333 -11.51 -0.42 10.36
N SER A 334 -10.53 0.09 9.62
CA SER A 334 -9.68 -0.75 8.77
C SER A 334 -8.45 -1.20 9.57
N ALA A 335 -8.02 -2.45 9.39
CA ALA A 335 -6.87 -2.99 10.12
C ALA A 335 -6.13 -4.03 9.28
N VAL A 336 -4.87 -4.28 9.66
CA VAL A 336 -4.09 -5.44 9.22
C VAL A 336 -3.83 -6.36 10.41
N THR A 337 -3.97 -7.65 10.21
CA THR A 337 -3.51 -8.69 11.14
C THR A 337 -2.35 -9.43 10.49
N LEU A 338 -1.24 -9.58 11.21
CA LEU A 338 -0.10 -10.38 10.80
C LEU A 338 -0.08 -11.71 11.54
N PHE A 339 0.14 -12.79 10.78
CA PHE A 339 0.28 -14.16 11.27
C PHE A 339 1.55 -14.80 10.69
N HIS A 340 2.27 -15.60 11.47
CA HIS A 340 3.47 -16.32 11.03
C HIS A 340 3.06 -17.62 10.34
N GLY A 341 2.70 -17.56 9.06
CA GLY A 341 2.12 -18.69 8.34
C GLY A 341 3.09 -19.45 7.46
N GLU A 342 2.84 -20.75 7.34
CA GLU A 342 3.44 -21.62 6.31
C GLU A 342 2.66 -21.57 4.98
N GLY A 343 2.89 -22.54 4.09
CA GLY A 343 2.08 -22.67 2.87
C GLY A 343 0.60 -23.02 3.12
N VAL A 344 -0.22 -22.82 2.09
CA VAL A 344 -1.67 -23.13 2.14
C VAL A 344 -1.89 -24.64 2.03
N SER A 345 -2.64 -25.20 2.97
CA SER A 345 -3.09 -26.60 2.93
C SER A 345 -4.61 -26.66 2.74
N GLY A 346 -5.06 -27.28 1.64
CA GLY A 346 -6.49 -27.37 1.29
C GLY A 346 -7.23 -28.42 2.12
N PHE A 347 -8.26 -27.98 2.85
CA PHE A 347 -9.20 -28.84 3.56
C PHE A 347 -10.42 -29.14 2.68
N VAL A 348 -10.75 -30.42 2.55
CA VAL A 348 -11.86 -30.91 1.73
C VAL A 348 -12.87 -31.63 2.63
N ASP A 349 -14.09 -31.10 2.70
CA ASP A 349 -15.21 -31.82 3.32
C ASP A 349 -16.52 -31.52 2.60
N GLN A 350 -16.82 -32.35 1.62
CA GLN A 350 -18.01 -32.19 0.79
C GLN A 350 -19.23 -32.91 1.37
N LYS A 351 -19.12 -33.48 2.59
CA LYS A 351 -20.10 -34.43 3.15
C LYS A 351 -20.77 -33.94 4.41
N SER A 352 -20.07 -33.24 5.30
CA SER A 352 -20.66 -32.69 6.52
C SER A 352 -21.83 -31.77 6.21
N ARG A 353 -22.91 -31.88 6.99
CA ARG A 353 -24.14 -31.07 6.82
C ARG A 353 -24.60 -30.39 8.11
N THR A 354 -24.02 -30.72 9.26
CA THR A 354 -24.26 -30.01 10.53
C THR A 354 -22.98 -29.32 11.01
N ALA A 355 -23.11 -28.35 11.91
CA ALA A 355 -21.97 -27.65 12.50
C ALA A 355 -21.03 -28.60 13.25
N GLU A 356 -21.56 -29.58 13.98
CA GLU A 356 -20.76 -30.54 14.75
C GLU A 356 -19.97 -31.51 13.86
N GLU A 357 -20.58 -32.00 12.77
CA GLU A 357 -19.90 -32.87 11.80
C GLU A 357 -18.69 -32.13 11.19
N LEU A 358 -18.93 -30.91 10.70
CA LEU A 358 -17.89 -30.09 10.09
C LEU A 358 -16.80 -29.70 11.10
N THR A 359 -17.18 -29.36 12.34
CA THR A 359 -16.24 -29.05 13.42
C THR A 359 -15.32 -30.22 13.72
N THR A 360 -15.88 -31.43 13.83
CA THR A 360 -15.11 -32.65 14.08
C THR A 360 -14.13 -32.93 12.94
N SER A 361 -14.60 -32.78 11.70
CA SER A 361 -13.81 -32.96 10.48
C SER A 361 -12.65 -31.95 10.38
N LEU A 362 -12.94 -30.66 10.60
CA LEU A 362 -11.94 -29.59 10.64
C LEU A 362 -10.91 -29.80 11.76
N ALA A 363 -11.35 -30.19 12.96
CA ALA A 363 -10.47 -30.45 14.09
C ALA A 363 -9.49 -31.60 13.81
N HIS A 364 -9.96 -32.67 13.17
CA HIS A 364 -9.10 -33.76 12.70
C HIS A 364 -8.02 -33.26 11.73
N TYR A 365 -8.38 -32.37 10.80
CA TYR A 365 -7.43 -31.82 9.84
C TYR A 365 -6.42 -30.88 10.52
N LEU A 366 -6.89 -29.91 11.31
CA LEU A 366 -6.09 -28.96 12.07
C LEU A 366 -5.08 -29.64 13.01
N TRP A 367 -5.35 -30.87 13.44
CA TRP A 367 -4.42 -31.65 14.26
C TRP A 367 -3.06 -31.87 13.60
N HIS A 368 -3.02 -31.94 12.28
CA HIS A 368 -1.80 -32.20 11.51
C HIS A 368 -0.87 -30.99 11.41
N VAL A 369 -1.34 -29.78 11.75
CA VAL A 369 -0.52 -28.56 11.71
C VAL A 369 0.76 -28.78 12.51
N ASN A 370 1.90 -28.52 11.86
CA ASN A 370 3.27 -28.87 12.26
C ASN A 370 3.51 -30.38 12.43
N HIS A 371 2.83 -31.00 13.39
CA HIS A 371 2.86 -32.42 13.66
C HIS A 371 1.72 -32.80 14.64
N PRO A 372 1.03 -33.96 14.50
CA PRO A 372 -0.05 -34.38 15.39
C PRO A 372 0.27 -34.44 16.89
N LYS A 373 1.55 -34.59 17.23
CA LYS A 373 2.04 -34.65 18.61
C LYS A 373 2.73 -33.39 19.11
N LEU A 374 2.94 -32.41 18.24
CA LEU A 374 3.44 -31.09 18.64
C LEU A 374 2.23 -30.23 18.98
N CYS A 375 1.90 -30.23 20.26
CA CYS A 375 0.86 -29.39 20.87
C CYS A 375 1.51 -28.16 21.50
N GLU A 376 0.76 -27.05 21.56
CA GLU A 376 1.21 -25.75 22.11
C GLU A 376 2.50 -25.23 21.44
N PHE A 377 2.83 -25.78 20.26
CA PHE A 377 4.13 -25.60 19.62
C PHE A 377 4.10 -24.55 18.50
N GLY A 378 2.93 -24.37 17.89
CA GLY A 378 2.69 -23.42 16.80
C GLY A 378 1.26 -22.87 16.89
N GLY A 379 0.87 -22.09 15.89
CA GLY A 379 -0.50 -21.62 15.70
C GLY A 379 -1.17 -22.23 14.48
N ALA A 380 -2.36 -21.76 14.14
CA ALA A 380 -3.00 -22.02 12.85
C ALA A 380 -3.93 -20.88 12.46
N LEU A 381 -4.04 -20.63 11.16
CA LEU A 381 -5.06 -19.77 10.57
C LEU A 381 -5.99 -20.63 9.72
N LEU A 382 -7.26 -20.73 10.15
CA LEU A 382 -8.35 -21.32 9.38
C LEU A 382 -8.97 -20.24 8.49
N VAL A 383 -8.87 -20.43 7.18
CA VAL A 383 -9.59 -19.64 6.17
C VAL A 383 -10.84 -20.41 5.79
N LEU A 384 -11.96 -20.03 6.40
CA LEU A 384 -13.28 -20.64 6.22
C LEU A 384 -13.94 -20.10 4.95
N SER A 385 -14.18 -20.98 3.99
CA SER A 385 -14.91 -20.62 2.77
C SER A 385 -16.39 -20.30 3.07
N PRO A 386 -17.04 -19.45 2.25
CA PRO A 386 -18.46 -19.17 2.41
C PRO A 386 -19.34 -20.42 2.51
N GLU A 387 -19.09 -21.48 1.75
CA GLU A 387 -19.95 -22.67 1.74
C GLU A 387 -19.86 -23.50 3.04
N HIS A 388 -18.65 -23.70 3.58
CA HIS A 388 -18.49 -24.28 4.92
C HIS A 388 -19.06 -23.37 6.01
N TYR A 389 -18.90 -22.06 5.89
CA TYR A 389 -19.52 -21.13 6.83
C TYR A 389 -21.06 -21.19 6.80
N LEU A 390 -21.67 -21.43 5.64
CA LEU A 390 -23.13 -21.56 5.54
C LEU A 390 -23.68 -22.74 6.35
N ILE A 391 -22.93 -23.83 6.51
CA ILE A 391 -23.32 -24.96 7.36
C ILE A 391 -23.45 -24.47 8.81
N TYR A 392 -22.43 -23.79 9.34
CA TYR A 392 -22.46 -23.19 10.67
C TYR A 392 -23.59 -22.16 10.82
N LYS A 393 -23.69 -21.23 9.85
CA LYS A 393 -24.70 -20.18 9.87
C LYS A 393 -26.12 -20.74 9.88
N SER A 394 -26.37 -21.85 9.19
CA SER A 394 -27.71 -22.48 9.14
C SER A 394 -28.20 -22.96 10.51
N GLU A 395 -27.29 -23.18 11.45
CA GLU A 395 -27.57 -23.58 12.84
C GLU A 395 -27.35 -22.42 13.83
N GLY A 396 -27.20 -21.20 13.32
CA GLY A 396 -27.07 -19.98 14.12
C GLY A 396 -25.68 -19.73 14.71
N TRP A 397 -24.64 -20.44 14.26
CA TRP A 397 -23.29 -20.27 14.78
C TRP A 397 -22.59 -19.06 14.15
N GLY A 398 -22.10 -18.17 15.01
CA GLY A 398 -21.20 -17.08 14.66
C GLY A 398 -19.74 -17.48 14.89
N ARG A 399 -18.84 -16.50 14.85
CA ARG A 399 -17.41 -16.75 15.04
C ARG A 399 -17.11 -17.37 16.40
N GLU A 400 -17.72 -16.85 17.47
CA GLU A 400 -17.42 -17.30 18.83
C GLU A 400 -17.84 -18.77 19.03
N GLU A 401 -19.01 -19.15 18.53
CA GLU A 401 -19.48 -20.54 18.59
C GLU A 401 -18.55 -21.48 17.82
N ILE A 402 -18.19 -21.13 16.58
CA ILE A 402 -17.25 -21.91 15.76
C ILE A 402 -15.89 -22.03 16.45
N HIS A 403 -15.37 -20.92 16.97
CA HIS A 403 -14.09 -20.89 17.66
C HIS A 403 -14.09 -21.80 18.88
N ASN A 404 -15.09 -21.68 19.76
CA ASN A 404 -15.20 -22.46 21.00
C ASN A 404 -15.41 -23.96 20.73
N ALA A 405 -16.20 -24.29 19.70
CA ALA A 405 -16.44 -25.67 19.30
C ALA A 405 -15.17 -26.31 18.73
N LEU A 406 -14.45 -25.61 17.85
CA LEU A 406 -13.15 -26.07 17.35
C LEU A 406 -12.14 -26.19 18.49
N TRP A 407 -12.03 -25.18 19.35
CA TRP A 407 -11.13 -25.21 20.51
C TRP A 407 -11.36 -26.43 21.41
N THR A 408 -12.63 -26.76 21.65
CA THR A 408 -13.00 -27.96 22.43
C THR A 408 -12.67 -29.26 21.71
N ALA A 409 -12.97 -29.35 20.41
CA ALA A 409 -12.64 -30.50 19.57
C ALA A 409 -11.12 -30.67 19.36
N LEU A 410 -10.37 -29.59 19.56
CA LEU A 410 -8.91 -29.51 19.46
C LEU A 410 -8.20 -29.81 20.79
N LYS A 411 -8.73 -30.77 21.56
CA LYS A 411 -8.13 -31.27 22.81
C LYS A 411 -7.87 -32.77 22.72
N ARG A 412 -6.73 -33.24 23.23
CA ARG A 412 -6.41 -34.69 23.32
C ARG A 412 -5.77 -35.09 24.64
N PRO A 413 -5.94 -36.35 25.09
CA PRO A 413 -5.20 -36.88 26.22
C PRO A 413 -3.69 -36.82 26.00
N GLY A 414 -2.94 -36.39 27.03
CA GLY A 414 -1.48 -36.29 26.97
C GLY A 414 -0.81 -37.62 26.62
N ARG A 415 -1.33 -38.74 27.15
CA ARG A 415 -0.86 -40.10 26.84
C ARG A 415 -0.80 -40.42 25.34
N ASP A 416 -1.56 -39.73 24.49
CA ASP A 416 -1.54 -39.95 23.04
C ASP A 416 -0.46 -39.12 22.32
N VAL A 417 -0.02 -38.01 22.93
CA VAL A 417 0.81 -36.98 22.29
C VAL A 417 2.19 -36.80 22.93
N VAL A 418 2.46 -37.39 24.10
CA VAL A 418 3.82 -37.43 24.66
C VAL A 418 4.78 -38.21 23.75
N ARG A 419 6.08 -37.91 23.88
CA ARG A 419 7.15 -38.65 23.19
C ARG A 419 7.08 -40.14 23.49
N GLY A 420 7.34 -40.96 22.48
CA GLY A 420 7.31 -42.42 22.57
C GLY A 420 5.92 -43.05 22.45
N ALA A 421 4.83 -42.31 22.73
CA ALA A 421 3.48 -42.86 22.57
C ALA A 421 3.23 -43.29 21.11
N GLY A 422 2.56 -44.42 20.90
CA GLY A 422 2.36 -44.97 19.55
C GLY A 422 3.65 -45.27 18.77
N GLY A 423 4.81 -45.38 19.44
CA GLY A 423 6.10 -45.64 18.80
C GLY A 423 6.75 -44.45 18.09
N LEU A 424 6.22 -43.24 18.27
CA LEU A 424 6.75 -42.02 17.65
C LEU A 424 7.70 -41.30 18.60
N ALA A 425 8.93 -41.03 18.17
CA ALA A 425 9.93 -40.33 18.98
C ALA A 425 9.53 -38.88 19.30
N GLU A 426 8.83 -38.21 18.38
CA GLU A 426 8.39 -36.83 18.54
C GLU A 426 7.15 -36.73 19.44
N GLY A 427 7.00 -35.59 20.13
CA GLY A 427 5.85 -35.30 20.99
C GLY A 427 6.19 -34.38 22.16
N LEU A 428 5.20 -34.16 23.02
CA LEU A 428 5.38 -33.43 24.27
C LEU A 428 6.30 -34.18 25.24
N GLU A 429 6.93 -33.44 26.14
CA GLU A 429 7.74 -34.04 27.20
C GLU A 429 6.89 -35.02 28.04
N PRO A 430 7.44 -36.19 28.42
CA PRO A 430 6.79 -37.11 29.35
C PRO A 430 6.44 -36.44 30.69
N GLY A 431 5.47 -37.00 31.41
CA GLY A 431 4.97 -36.47 32.69
C GLY A 431 3.65 -35.68 32.58
N ARG A 432 3.11 -35.52 31.37
CA ARG A 432 1.82 -34.86 31.09
C ARG A 432 0.74 -35.84 30.64
N GLU A 433 0.92 -37.14 30.86
CA GLU A 433 0.08 -38.21 30.28
C GLU A 433 -1.39 -38.12 30.70
N ASP A 434 -1.64 -37.64 31.91
CA ASP A 434 -2.97 -37.53 32.51
C ASP A 434 -3.65 -36.17 32.24
N GLU A 435 -2.96 -35.24 31.59
CA GLU A 435 -3.53 -33.95 31.19
C GLU A 435 -4.40 -34.07 29.93
N ILE A 436 -5.35 -33.14 29.79
CA ILE A 436 -5.99 -32.86 28.51
C ILE A 436 -5.26 -31.69 27.87
N ILE A 437 -4.63 -31.95 26.74
CA ILE A 437 -3.73 -31.03 26.07
C ILE A 437 -4.45 -30.28 24.95
N ASP A 438 -4.27 -28.96 24.91
CA ASP A 438 -4.67 -28.09 23.81
C ASP A 438 -3.72 -28.17 22.61
N LYS A 439 -4.25 -28.14 21.39
CA LYS A 439 -3.40 -28.15 20.18
C LYS A 439 -2.50 -26.94 20.05
N PHE A 440 -3.13 -25.80 20.25
CA PHE A 440 -2.63 -24.47 20.03
C PHE A 440 -2.79 -23.74 21.37
N ARG A 441 -2.12 -22.59 21.49
CA ARG A 441 -2.36 -21.68 22.60
C ARG A 441 -3.09 -20.45 22.12
N GLU A 442 -3.81 -19.76 22.99
CA GLU A 442 -4.29 -18.42 22.66
C GLU A 442 -3.11 -17.43 22.61
N PRO A 443 -3.13 -16.40 21.74
CA PRO A 443 -4.10 -16.12 20.66
C PRO A 443 -3.62 -16.65 19.28
N THR A 444 -3.05 -17.85 19.22
CA THR A 444 -2.36 -18.38 18.01
C THR A 444 -3.25 -19.18 17.07
N PHE A 445 -4.52 -19.44 17.44
CA PHE A 445 -5.52 -20.01 16.55
C PHE A 445 -6.44 -18.90 16.03
N LEU A 446 -6.39 -18.65 14.73
CA LEU A 446 -7.17 -17.59 14.08
C LEU A 446 -8.18 -18.19 13.11
N ILE A 447 -9.36 -17.57 13.02
CA ILE A 447 -10.39 -17.91 12.04
C ILE A 447 -10.71 -16.65 11.24
N THR A 448 -10.65 -16.78 9.92
CA THR A 448 -11.05 -15.74 8.99
C THR A 448 -11.91 -16.33 7.89
N ARG A 449 -12.75 -15.51 7.25
CA ARG A 449 -13.48 -15.93 6.05
C ARG A 449 -12.81 -15.42 4.78
N ALA A 450 -12.71 -16.27 3.76
CA ALA A 450 -12.39 -15.87 2.39
C ALA A 450 -12.65 -17.04 1.45
N GLY A 451 -12.82 -16.77 0.16
CA GLY A 451 -12.91 -17.80 -0.87
C GLY A 451 -14.18 -17.71 -1.73
N GLY A 452 -14.28 -18.65 -2.67
CA GLY A 452 -15.44 -18.78 -3.54
C GLY A 452 -16.64 -19.45 -2.84
N PRO A 453 -17.86 -19.24 -3.33
CA PRO A 453 -19.08 -19.78 -2.71
C PRO A 453 -19.38 -21.24 -3.08
N ALA A 454 -18.45 -21.96 -3.70
CA ALA A 454 -18.69 -23.30 -4.22
C ALA A 454 -17.46 -24.22 -4.09
N GLY A 455 -17.72 -25.50 -3.78
CA GLY A 455 -16.78 -26.60 -3.78
C GLY A 455 -16.58 -27.30 -2.43
N LEU A 456 -17.08 -26.72 -1.32
CA LEU A 456 -16.87 -27.21 0.06
C LEU A 456 -15.38 -27.45 0.37
N PHE A 457 -14.59 -26.40 0.14
CA PHE A 457 -13.15 -26.37 0.36
C PHE A 457 -12.78 -25.18 1.24
N SER A 458 -12.08 -25.43 2.34
CA SER A 458 -11.47 -24.38 3.16
C SER A 458 -9.96 -24.55 3.17
N ALA A 459 -9.24 -23.64 3.81
CA ALA A 459 -7.79 -23.74 3.90
C ALA A 459 -7.31 -23.61 5.33
N VAL A 460 -6.26 -24.34 5.66
CA VAL A 460 -5.50 -24.19 6.89
C VAL A 460 -4.10 -23.74 6.52
N ILE A 461 -3.62 -22.74 7.24
CA ILE A 461 -2.25 -22.24 7.19
C ILE A 461 -1.65 -22.50 8.57
N GLY A 462 -0.72 -23.45 8.67
CA GLY A 462 -0.02 -23.72 9.92
C GLY A 462 0.88 -22.58 10.34
N GLY A 463 1.02 -22.41 11.65
CA GLY A 463 1.80 -21.35 12.26
C GLY A 463 3.25 -21.76 12.53
N TRP A 464 4.15 -20.78 12.50
CA TRP A 464 5.55 -20.94 12.86
C TRP A 464 5.72 -21.52 14.26
N THR A 465 6.64 -22.49 14.38
CA THR A 465 6.97 -23.14 15.65
C THR A 465 7.56 -22.19 16.71
N GLY A 466 8.03 -21.00 16.32
CA GLY A 466 8.44 -19.96 17.28
C GLY A 466 7.30 -19.48 18.17
N MET A 467 6.05 -19.66 17.73
CA MET A 467 4.87 -19.35 18.53
C MET A 467 4.81 -20.15 19.84
N ARG A 468 5.57 -21.23 20.05
CA ARG A 468 5.66 -21.88 21.38
C ARG A 468 6.15 -20.95 22.52
N MET A 469 6.81 -19.84 22.17
CA MET A 469 7.27 -18.84 23.13
C MET A 469 6.10 -17.93 23.54
N THR A 470 5.31 -18.39 24.51
CA THR A 470 4.09 -17.72 24.98
C THR A 470 4.33 -16.28 25.42
N GLY A 471 3.52 -15.34 24.89
CA GLY A 471 3.62 -13.91 25.19
C GLY A 471 4.77 -13.18 24.50
N GLU A 472 5.66 -13.90 23.81
CA GLU A 472 6.77 -13.32 23.04
C GLU A 472 6.49 -13.33 21.53
N VAL A 473 5.80 -14.36 21.03
CA VAL A 473 5.55 -14.58 19.61
C VAL A 473 4.07 -14.83 19.34
N ASP A 474 3.33 -13.78 19.02
CA ASP A 474 1.89 -13.82 18.79
C ASP A 474 1.51 -13.16 17.46
N PRO A 475 0.38 -13.55 16.85
CA PRO A 475 -0.23 -12.74 15.81
C PRO A 475 -0.52 -11.34 16.36
N VAL A 476 -0.38 -10.32 15.53
CA VAL A 476 -0.58 -8.91 15.93
C VAL A 476 -1.57 -8.23 15.01
N THR A 477 -2.30 -7.26 15.53
CA THR A 477 -3.27 -6.47 14.74
C THR A 477 -3.00 -4.99 14.92
N LYS A 478 -2.99 -4.26 13.81
CA LYS A 478 -2.73 -2.82 13.75
C LYS A 478 -3.84 -2.14 12.95
N GLU A 479 -4.44 -1.11 13.53
CA GLU A 479 -5.37 -0.22 12.81
C GLU A 479 -4.61 0.51 11.69
N ILE A 480 -5.23 0.60 10.51
CA ILE A 480 -4.68 1.34 9.37
C ILE A 480 -5.03 2.81 9.57
N GLY A 481 -3.99 3.63 9.75
CA GLY A 481 -4.12 5.09 9.87
C GLY A 481 -4.51 5.78 8.56
N PRO A 482 -4.87 7.08 8.64
CA PRO A 482 -5.23 7.91 7.48
C PRO A 482 -4.08 8.13 6.49
#